data_AF-W7QK13-F1
#
_entry.id   AF-W7QK13-F1
#
_cell.length_a   1.000
_cell.length_b   1.000
_cell.length_c   1.000
_cell.angle_alpha   90.00
_cell.angle_beta   90.00
_cell.angle_gamma   90.00
#
_symmetry.space_group_name_H-M   'P 1'
#
loop_
_entity.id
_entity.type
_entity.pdbx_description
1 polymer ?
#
loop_
_entity_poly.entity_id
_entity_poly.type
_entity_poly.pdbx_seq_one_letter_code
_entity_poly.pdbx_strand_id
1 'polypeptide(L)'
;MKWFKLIVGLVFVVFAYLQLNDLTQYGNHDAWIWTSMYLSAAALSCVSAFKKLPQSLITTWAGFCAGALLFRLQDDQGTLHLSRLHPANYWDASGQTMIQNSNESGGLVILLVWAIILVFVARK
;
A
#
# COMPACT_ATOMS: atom_id res chain seq x y z
N MET A 1 12.36 -4.93 18.45
CA MET A 1 11.63 -4.58 17.21
C MET A 1 10.19 -4.07 17.44
N LYS A 2 9.65 -4.10 18.68
CA LYS A 2 8.30 -3.61 18.97
C LYS A 2 8.06 -2.16 18.52
N TRP A 3 8.95 -1.25 18.93
CA TRP A 3 8.86 0.18 18.57
C TRP A 3 8.88 0.42 17.06
N PHE A 4 9.73 -0.30 16.33
CA PHE A 4 9.76 -0.23 14.86
C PHE A 4 8.40 -0.58 14.23
N LYS A 5 7.76 -1.67 14.67
CA LYS A 5 6.42 -2.07 14.21
C LYS A 5 5.35 -1.03 14.55
N LEU A 6 5.43 -0.41 15.74
CA LEU A 6 4.51 0.65 16.14
C LEU A 6 4.69 1.92 15.30
N ILE A 7 5.94 2.32 15.03
CA ILE A 7 6.25 3.46 14.16
C ILE A 7 5.72 3.23 12.75
N VAL A 8 5.96 2.04 12.18
CA VAL A 8 5.41 1.71 10.85
C VAL A 8 3.88 1.68 10.87
N GLY A 9 3.27 1.20 11.96
CA GLY A 9 1.83 1.28 12.15
C GLY A 9 1.32 2.71 12.12
N LEU A 10 2.00 3.64 12.81
CA LEU A 10 1.68 5.06 12.78
C LEU A 10 1.85 5.67 11.37
N VAL A 11 2.90 5.30 10.64
CA VAL A 11 3.11 5.74 9.25
C VAL A 11 1.93 5.32 8.36
N PHE A 12 1.42 4.09 8.51
CA PHE A 12 0.24 3.66 7.77
C PHE A 12 -1.06 4.39 8.19
N VAL A 13 -1.19 4.78 9.46
CA VAL A 13 -2.30 5.66 9.89
C VAL A 13 -2.19 7.03 9.21
N VAL A 14 -0.98 7.58 9.10
CA VAL A 14 -0.75 8.83 8.36
C VAL A 14 -1.12 8.66 6.88
N PHE A 15 -0.72 7.56 6.23
CA PHE A 15 -1.13 7.30 4.84
C PHE A 15 -2.64 7.17 4.70
N ALA A 16 -3.32 6.47 5.62
CA ALA A 16 -4.79 6.38 5.63
C ALA A 16 -5.43 7.76 5.78
N TYR A 17 -4.90 8.62 6.64
CA TYR A 17 -5.38 9.99 6.78
C TYR A 17 -5.19 10.81 5.50
N LEU A 18 -4.04 10.68 4.83
CA LEU A 18 -3.77 11.39 3.57
C LEU A 18 -4.72 10.96 2.44
N GLN A 19 -5.35 9.78 2.51
CA GLN A 19 -6.38 9.40 1.53
C GLN A 19 -7.64 10.27 1.63
N LEU A 20 -7.91 10.88 2.78
CA LEU A 20 -9.00 11.87 2.89
C LEU A 20 -8.70 13.13 2.06
N ASN A 21 -7.42 13.49 1.95
CA ASN A 21 -6.99 14.58 1.08
C ASN A 21 -7.13 14.19 -0.40
N ASP A 22 -6.84 12.93 -0.76
CA ASP A 22 -7.03 12.47 -2.15
C ASP A 22 -8.51 12.51 -2.57
N LEU A 23 -9.44 12.22 -1.65
CA LEU A 23 -10.88 12.32 -1.89
C LEU A 23 -11.31 13.76 -2.19
N THR A 24 -10.83 14.74 -1.40
CA THR A 24 -11.27 16.14 -1.50
C THR A 24 -10.55 16.91 -2.60
N GLN A 25 -9.26 16.62 -2.83
CA GLN A 25 -8.42 17.37 -3.77
C GLN A 25 -8.49 16.82 -5.19
N TYR A 26 -8.60 15.50 -5.35
CA TYR A 26 -8.53 14.85 -6.68
C TYR A 26 -9.83 14.15 -7.08
N GLY A 27 -10.88 14.24 -6.26
CA GLY A 27 -12.16 13.57 -6.53
C GLY A 27 -12.03 12.04 -6.59
N ASN A 28 -11.03 11.48 -5.92
CA ASN A 28 -10.76 10.05 -5.99
C ASN A 28 -11.84 9.25 -5.23
N HIS A 29 -12.80 8.69 -5.97
CA HIS A 29 -13.87 7.88 -5.42
C HIS A 29 -13.37 6.57 -4.76
N ASP A 30 -12.15 6.14 -5.05
CA ASP A 30 -11.56 4.91 -4.51
C ASP A 30 -10.78 5.13 -3.20
N ALA A 31 -10.73 6.37 -2.70
CA ALA A 31 -9.99 6.73 -1.48
C ALA A 31 -10.38 5.88 -0.25
N TRP A 32 -11.62 5.39 -0.18
CA TRP A 32 -12.07 4.52 0.92
C TRP A 32 -11.40 3.14 0.91
N ILE A 33 -11.11 2.58 -0.28
CA ILE A 33 -10.40 1.30 -0.41
C ILE A 33 -8.98 1.47 0.12
N TRP A 34 -8.30 2.53 -0.31
CA TRP A 34 -6.94 2.86 0.14
C TRP A 34 -6.87 3.13 1.63
N THR A 35 -7.84 3.88 2.17
CA THR A 35 -7.98 4.09 3.61
C THR A 35 -8.08 2.75 4.34
N SER A 36 -8.92 1.83 3.85
CA SER A 36 -9.10 0.50 4.43
C SER A 36 -7.83 -0.36 4.36
N MET A 37 -7.11 -0.31 3.23
CA MET A 37 -5.85 -1.04 3.04
C MET A 37 -4.74 -0.53 3.96
N TYR A 38 -4.57 0.78 4.07
CA TYR A 38 -3.57 1.36 4.97
C TYR A 38 -3.92 1.12 6.44
N LEU A 39 -5.20 1.23 6.85
CA LEU A 39 -5.62 0.88 8.22
C LEU A 39 -5.42 -0.61 8.53
N SER A 40 -5.64 -1.49 7.55
CA SER A 40 -5.35 -2.93 7.70
C SER A 40 -3.86 -3.17 7.92
N ALA A 41 -2.99 -2.53 7.13
CA ALA A 41 -1.54 -2.60 7.32
C ALA A 41 -1.08 -2.03 8.67
N ALA A 42 -1.69 -0.92 9.11
CA ALA A 42 -1.45 -0.35 10.43
C ALA A 42 -1.81 -1.34 11.55
N ALA A 43 -2.99 -1.96 11.47
CA ALA A 43 -3.46 -2.96 12.43
C ALA A 43 -2.54 -4.18 12.45
N LEU A 44 -2.17 -4.73 11.28
CA LEU A 44 -1.23 -5.84 11.17
C LEU A 44 0.12 -5.49 11.81
N SER A 45 0.65 -4.29 11.54
CA SER A 45 1.89 -3.82 12.13
C SER A 45 1.79 -3.73 13.65
N CYS A 46 0.78 -3.05 14.18
CA CYS A 46 0.59 -2.85 15.61
C CYS A 46 0.34 -4.17 16.35
N VAL A 47 -0.55 -5.04 15.85
CA VAL A 47 -0.84 -6.33 16.48
C VAL A 47 0.41 -7.22 16.49
N SER A 48 1.18 -7.23 15.39
CA SER A 48 2.44 -7.99 15.32
C SER A 48 3.51 -7.53 16.32
N ALA A 49 3.34 -6.34 16.92
CA ALA A 49 4.22 -5.80 17.94
C ALA A 49 4.00 -6.44 19.32
N PHE A 50 2.82 -7.03 19.55
CA PHE A 50 2.44 -7.64 20.82
C PHE A 50 2.21 -9.14 20.72
N LYS A 51 1.86 -9.65 19.54
CA LYS A 51 1.56 -11.07 19.32
C LYS A 51 2.17 -11.56 18.01
N LYS A 52 2.51 -12.84 17.96
CA LYS A 52 2.91 -13.48 16.70
C LYS A 52 1.68 -13.65 15.81
N LEU A 53 1.73 -13.11 14.60
CA LEU A 53 0.67 -13.28 13.62
C LEU A 53 0.81 -14.63 12.91
N PRO A 54 -0.31 -15.29 12.54
CA PRO A 54 -0.26 -16.46 11.68
C PRO A 54 0.44 -16.13 10.36
N GLN A 55 1.38 -16.98 9.95
CA GLN A 55 2.12 -16.74 8.71
C GLN A 55 1.18 -16.71 7.50
N SER A 56 0.16 -17.58 7.49
CA SER A 56 -0.87 -17.62 6.44
C SER A 56 -1.53 -16.26 6.23
N LEU A 57 -1.87 -15.55 7.31
CA LEU A 57 -2.48 -14.23 7.24
C LEU A 57 -1.56 -13.20 6.58
N ILE A 58 -0.26 -13.20 6.92
CA ILE A 58 0.70 -12.26 6.32
C ILE A 58 0.95 -12.61 4.86
N THR A 59 1.08 -13.90 4.51
CA THR A 59 1.30 -14.32 3.13
C THR A 59 0.08 -14.09 2.25
N THR A 60 -1.14 -14.25 2.79
CA THR A 60 -2.37 -13.90 2.08
C THR A 60 -2.43 -12.40 1.81
N TRP A 61 -2.08 -11.56 2.80
CA TRP A 61 -2.00 -10.12 2.61
C TRP A 61 -0.96 -9.72 1.55
N ALA A 62 0.22 -10.34 1.59
CA ALA A 62 1.26 -10.13 0.57
C ALA A 62 0.78 -10.58 -0.82
N GLY A 63 0.14 -11.74 -0.93
CA GLY A 63 -0.43 -12.24 -2.18
C GLY A 63 -1.53 -11.34 -2.74
N PHE A 64 -2.40 -10.82 -1.89
CA PHE A 64 -3.40 -9.81 -2.25
C PHE A 64 -2.74 -8.55 -2.81
N CYS A 65 -1.75 -7.99 -2.12
CA CYS A 65 -1.04 -6.79 -2.59
C CYS A 65 -0.32 -7.04 -3.92
N ALA A 66 0.34 -8.19 -4.08
CA ALA A 66 1.02 -8.55 -5.33
C ALA A 66 0.04 -8.76 -6.49
N GLY A 67 -1.08 -9.45 -6.25
CA GLY A 67 -2.12 -9.65 -7.26
C GLY A 67 -2.77 -8.33 -7.68
N ALA A 68 -3.17 -7.50 -6.71
CA ALA A 68 -3.72 -6.18 -6.98
C ALA A 68 -2.71 -5.27 -7.71
N LEU A 69 -1.42 -5.36 -7.39
CA LEU A 69 -0.37 -4.64 -8.11
C LEU A 69 -0.29 -5.09 -9.58
N LEU A 70 -0.29 -6.40 -9.84
CA LEU A 70 -0.28 -6.91 -11.21
C LEU A 70 -1.49 -6.41 -12.00
N PHE A 71 -2.68 -6.44 -11.41
CA PHE A 71 -3.88 -5.88 -12.04
C PHE A 71 -3.75 -4.38 -12.30
N ARG A 72 -3.21 -3.59 -11.35
CA ARG A 72 -3.05 -2.14 -11.53
C ARG A 72 -1.98 -1.78 -12.57
N LEU A 73 -1.02 -2.67 -12.81
CA LEU A 73 -0.03 -2.54 -13.86
C LEU A 73 -0.54 -2.94 -15.24
N GLN A 74 -1.66 -3.64 -15.33
CA GLN A 74 -2.29 -4.00 -16.61
C GLN A 74 -3.11 -2.82 -17.17
N ASP A 75 -3.17 -2.74 -18.49
CA ASP A 75 -4.20 -1.96 -19.19
C ASP A 75 -5.41 -2.84 -19.55
N ASP A 76 -6.41 -2.25 -20.22
CA ASP A 76 -7.64 -2.94 -20.61
C ASP A 76 -7.39 -4.09 -21.61
N GLN A 77 -6.20 -4.17 -22.21
CA GLN A 77 -5.79 -5.25 -23.10
C GLN A 77 -4.95 -6.32 -22.37
N GLY A 78 -4.70 -6.15 -21.08
CA GLY A 78 -3.89 -7.05 -20.27
C GLY A 78 -2.38 -6.84 -20.41
N THR A 79 -1.93 -5.78 -21.09
CA THR A 79 -0.50 -5.47 -21.25
C THR A 79 0.06 -4.89 -19.97
N LEU A 80 1.20 -5.41 -19.52
CA LEU A 80 1.88 -4.94 -18.30
C LEU A 80 2.71 -3.68 -18.57
N HIS A 81 2.40 -2.61 -17.84
CA HIS A 81 3.10 -1.33 -17.90
C HIS A 81 3.94 -1.08 -16.65
N LEU A 82 5.10 -1.74 -16.56
CA LEU A 82 6.02 -1.59 -15.42
C LEU A 82 6.53 -0.14 -15.25
N SER A 83 6.47 0.67 -16.31
CA SER A 83 6.79 2.10 -16.27
C SER A 83 5.94 2.86 -15.25
N ARG A 84 4.71 2.41 -14.94
CA ARG A 84 3.84 2.99 -13.90
C ARG A 84 4.46 2.97 -12.50
N LEU A 85 5.46 2.11 -12.25
CA LEU A 85 6.20 2.05 -10.98
C LEU A 85 7.31 3.09 -10.87
N HIS A 86 7.71 3.71 -11.97
CA HIS A 86 8.79 4.69 -11.95
C HIS A 86 8.27 6.00 -11.33
N PRO A 87 8.91 6.56 -10.29
CA PRO A 87 8.42 7.76 -9.60
C PRO A 87 8.17 8.97 -10.51
N ALA A 88 8.94 9.10 -11.60
CA ALA A 88 8.73 10.16 -12.58
C ALA A 88 7.35 10.11 -13.29
N ASN A 89 6.69 8.95 -13.29
CA ASN A 89 5.39 8.73 -13.91
C ASN A 89 4.23 8.84 -12.91
N TYR A 90 4.48 9.33 -11.69
CA TYR A 90 3.45 9.51 -10.67
C TYR A 90 2.72 10.83 -10.82
N TRP A 91 3.30 11.76 -11.56
CA TRP A 91 2.75 13.09 -11.81
C TRP A 91 2.48 13.26 -13.29
N ASP A 92 1.45 14.03 -13.60
CA ASP A 92 1.17 14.47 -14.97
C ASP A 92 2.27 15.42 -15.48
N ALA A 93 2.18 15.79 -16.76
CA ALA A 93 3.15 16.71 -17.37
C ALA A 93 3.19 18.09 -16.70
N SER A 94 2.13 18.49 -15.97
CA SER A 94 2.09 19.74 -15.22
C SER A 94 2.78 19.66 -13.85
N GLY A 95 3.00 18.45 -13.34
CA GLY A 95 3.53 18.20 -12.00
C GLY A 95 2.53 18.52 -10.88
N GLN A 96 1.29 18.87 -11.21
CA GLN A 96 0.29 19.32 -10.23
C GLN A 96 -0.73 18.24 -9.88
N THR A 97 -0.92 17.25 -10.76
CA THR A 97 -1.88 16.17 -10.52
C THR A 97 -1.18 14.82 -10.51
N MET A 98 -1.53 13.98 -9.52
CA MET A 98 -1.02 12.62 -9.48
C MET A 98 -1.76 11.74 -10.47
N ILE A 99 -1.01 10.93 -11.21
CA ILE A 99 -1.57 9.91 -12.09
C ILE A 99 -2.06 8.75 -11.22
N GLN A 100 -3.37 8.56 -11.16
CA GLN A 100 -4.02 7.62 -10.25
C GLN A 100 -3.43 6.19 -10.33
N ASN A 101 -3.34 5.61 -11.53
CA ASN A 101 -2.81 4.24 -11.70
C ASN A 101 -1.37 4.09 -11.18
N SER A 102 -0.51 5.10 -11.39
CA SER A 102 0.88 5.09 -10.92
C SER A 102 0.96 5.28 -9.40
N ASN A 103 0.19 6.24 -8.85
CA ASN A 103 0.11 6.49 -7.42
C ASN A 103 -0.30 5.23 -6.65
N GLU A 104 -1.37 4.60 -7.11
CA GLU A 104 -1.92 3.39 -6.53
C GLU A 104 -0.98 2.19 -6.65
N SER A 105 -0.32 2.02 -7.80
CA SER A 105 0.72 1.00 -7.94
C SER A 105 1.85 1.21 -6.91
N GLY A 106 2.22 2.46 -6.64
CA GLY A 106 3.15 2.82 -5.57
C GLY A 106 2.68 2.44 -4.18
N GLY A 107 1.42 2.74 -3.84
CA GLY A 107 0.82 2.33 -2.57
C GLY A 107 0.85 0.82 -2.37
N LEU A 108 0.54 0.04 -3.41
CA LEU A 108 0.61 -1.42 -3.38
C LEU A 108 2.03 -1.96 -3.20
N VAL A 109 3.03 -1.33 -3.82
CA VAL A 109 4.44 -1.67 -3.59
C VAL A 109 4.83 -1.46 -2.12
N ILE A 110 4.45 -0.33 -1.53
CA ILE A 110 4.74 -0.03 -0.11
C ILE A 110 4.10 -1.09 0.80
N LEU A 111 2.82 -1.41 0.56
CA LEU A 111 2.10 -2.44 1.32
C LEU A 111 2.73 -3.82 1.17
N LEU A 112 3.12 -4.20 -0.04
CA LEU A 112 3.76 -5.48 -0.34
C LEU A 112 5.15 -5.59 0.33
N VAL A 113 5.99 -4.56 0.18
CA VAL A 113 7.32 -4.52 0.80
C VAL A 113 7.19 -4.64 2.32
N TRP A 114 6.24 -3.94 2.93
CA TRP A 114 6.00 -4.08 4.36
C TRP A 114 5.52 -5.48 4.74
N ALA A 115 4.60 -6.07 3.99
CA ALA A 115 4.13 -7.43 4.24
C ALA A 115 5.28 -8.44 4.21
N ILE A 116 6.20 -8.32 3.23
CA ILE A 116 7.41 -9.14 3.12
C ILE A 116 8.30 -8.94 4.36
N ILE A 117 8.57 -7.70 4.76
CA ILE A 117 9.33 -7.40 5.99
C ILE A 117 8.66 -8.04 7.20
N LEU A 118 7.33 -7.94 7.31
CA LEU A 118 6.55 -8.49 8.40
C LEU A 118 6.70 -10.02 8.50
N VAL A 119 6.77 -10.74 7.37
CA VAL A 119 7.04 -12.19 7.35
C VAL A 119 8.37 -12.51 8.06
N PHE A 120 9.41 -11.72 7.84
CA PHE A 120 10.73 -11.95 8.46
C PHE A 120 10.78 -11.46 9.91
N VAL A 121 10.16 -10.31 10.20
CA VAL A 121 10.26 -9.60 11.48
C VAL A 121 9.25 -10.10 12.53
N ALA A 122 8.16 -10.77 12.11
CA ALA A 122 7.20 -11.40 13.03
C ALA A 122 7.52 -12.86 13.38
N ARG A 123 8.55 -13.46 12.75
CA ARG A 123 8.97 -14.84 13.01
C ARG A 123 9.75 -15.03 14.31
N LYS A 124 10.46 -13.99 14.77
CA LYS A 124 11.22 -13.92 16.03
C LYS A 124 10.39 -13.28 17.14
#